data_AF-A0A9R0AFN3-F1
#
_entry.id   AF-A0A9R0AFN3-F1
#
_cell.length_a   1.000
_cell.length_b   1.000
_cell.length_c   1.000
_cell.angle_alpha   90.00
_cell.angle_beta   90.00
_cell.angle_gamma   90.00
#
_symmetry.space_group_name_H-M   'P 1'
#
loop_
_entity.id
_entity.type
_entity.pdbx_description
1 polymer ?
#
loop_
_entity_poly.entity_id
_entity_poly.type
_entity_poly.pdbx_seq_one_letter_code
_entity_poly.pdbx_strand_id
1 'polypeptide(L)'
;MPYSLIISFFFPAYFLICFVIGDVILQHFDSFLSLESRSEDFLSFPPMKKRLDIFLRSGMEPYPELWDFSKKLLILSHCQATVERGFSINKEVESDNIQEDTVVTQRLVCDYITQHGGVTQVPLSKALLESVARARTRYRAHLETERKKREAKSQALKRKEAEDCLQELKVKRRRIQEVCEGLAKDADRLAEEAERKAGSKMADLISRFNLLRRGHKEKLTELAVRDKEIAALSEELRS
;
A
#
# COMPACT_ATOMS: atom_id res chain seq x y z
N MET A 1 -21.93 15.05 4.00
CA MET A 1 -21.22 15.34 2.73
C MET A 1 -20.18 16.47 2.82
N PRO A 2 -20.35 17.60 3.56
CA PRO A 2 -19.34 18.69 3.56
C PRO A 2 -18.16 18.47 4.52
N TYR A 3 -18.38 17.81 5.67
CA TYR A 3 -17.28 17.26 6.49
C TYR A 3 -16.40 16.31 5.65
N SER A 4 -17.00 15.59 4.71
CA SER A 4 -16.26 14.71 3.80
C SER A 4 -15.38 15.50 2.84
N LEU A 5 -15.70 16.75 2.47
CA LEU A 5 -14.89 17.52 1.51
C LEU A 5 -13.65 18.09 2.17
N ILE A 6 -13.78 18.66 3.37
CA ILE A 6 -12.64 19.19 4.13
C ILE A 6 -11.78 18.05 4.68
N ILE A 7 -12.41 16.99 5.19
CA ILE A 7 -11.69 15.77 5.61
C ILE A 7 -11.07 15.11 4.37
N SER A 8 -11.72 14.95 3.21
CA SER A 8 -11.02 14.35 2.06
C SER A 8 -9.85 15.19 1.53
N PHE A 9 -9.90 16.52 1.71
CA PHE A 9 -8.78 17.42 1.38
C PHE A 9 -7.61 17.27 2.35
N PHE A 10 -7.92 17.22 3.64
CA PHE A 10 -6.92 17.29 4.70
C PHE A 10 -6.54 15.93 5.26
N PHE A 11 -7.31 14.85 5.09
CA PHE A 11 -7.06 13.55 5.74
C PHE A 11 -5.93 12.73 5.09
N PRO A 12 -5.74 12.72 3.76
CA PRO A 12 -4.48 12.21 3.18
C PRO A 12 -3.30 13.11 3.56
N ALA A 13 -3.56 14.41 3.76
CA ALA A 13 -2.56 15.36 4.22
C ALA A 13 -2.31 15.25 5.74
N TYR A 14 -3.22 14.76 6.58
CA TYR A 14 -3.10 14.70 8.04
C TYR A 14 -1.90 13.84 8.45
N PHE A 15 -1.66 12.77 7.68
CA PHE A 15 -0.49 11.91 7.87
C PHE A 15 0.83 12.59 7.48
N LEU A 16 0.80 13.55 6.54
CA LEU A 16 1.95 14.38 6.14
C LEU A 16 2.10 15.66 7.01
N ILE A 17 1.00 16.18 7.53
CA ILE A 17 0.85 17.38 8.38
C ILE A 17 1.44 17.11 9.76
N CYS A 18 1.18 15.94 10.35
CA CYS A 18 1.71 15.59 11.68
C CYS A 18 3.24 15.47 11.74
N PHE A 19 3.94 15.33 10.61
CA PHE A 19 5.39 15.11 10.63
C PHE A 19 6.21 16.41 10.52
N VAL A 20 5.62 17.54 10.11
CA VAL A 20 6.43 18.74 9.72
C VAL A 20 5.90 20.10 10.21
N ILE A 21 4.70 20.23 10.80
CA ILE A 21 4.06 21.56 10.96
C ILE A 21 3.83 21.94 12.42
N GLY A 22 4.25 23.15 12.80
CA GLY A 22 4.17 23.68 14.16
C GLY A 22 2.74 23.88 14.69
N ASP A 23 2.63 23.80 16.02
CA ASP A 23 1.39 23.79 16.81
C ASP A 23 0.36 24.88 16.45
N VAL A 24 0.83 26.03 15.96
CA VAL A 24 -0.01 27.18 15.62
C VAL A 24 -0.93 26.90 14.42
N ILE A 25 -0.44 26.21 13.39
CA ILE A 25 -1.26 25.88 12.21
C ILE A 25 -2.34 24.85 12.57
N LEU A 26 -2.01 23.89 13.44
CA LEU A 26 -2.98 22.93 13.96
C LEU A 26 -4.08 23.63 14.77
N GLN A 27 -3.71 24.56 15.65
CA GLN A 27 -4.68 25.32 16.44
C GLN A 27 -5.59 26.21 15.57
N HIS A 28 -5.03 26.87 14.56
CA HIS A 28 -5.81 27.65 13.58
C HIS A 28 -6.75 26.76 12.77
N PHE A 29 -6.29 25.57 12.39
CA PHE A 29 -7.11 24.62 11.63
C PHE A 29 -8.27 24.06 12.45
N ASP A 30 -8.03 23.68 13.71
CA ASP A 30 -9.09 23.23 14.63
C ASP A 30 -10.12 24.33 14.88
N SER A 31 -9.65 25.58 15.04
CA SER A 31 -10.53 26.75 15.18
C SER A 31 -11.41 26.93 13.94
N PHE A 32 -10.80 26.89 12.75
CA PHE A 32 -11.48 26.96 11.46
C PHE A 32 -12.57 25.88 11.27
N LEU A 33 -12.27 24.64 11.68
CA LEU A 33 -13.21 23.51 11.60
C LEU A 33 -14.37 23.63 12.59
N SER A 34 -14.13 24.28 13.73
CA SER A 34 -15.12 24.40 14.80
C SER A 34 -16.17 25.48 14.53
N LEU A 35 -15.78 26.55 13.83
CA LEU A 35 -16.57 27.78 13.71
C LEU A 35 -16.95 28.10 12.25
N GLU A 36 -15.97 28.37 11.39
CA GLU A 36 -16.18 28.89 10.03
C GLU A 36 -16.66 27.81 9.06
N SER A 37 -16.15 26.57 9.18
CA SER A 37 -16.51 25.49 8.25
C SER A 37 -17.95 24.97 8.41
N ARG A 38 -18.67 25.46 9.43
CA ARG A 38 -20.07 25.11 9.71
C ARG A 38 -21.07 26.11 9.13
N SER A 39 -20.59 27.18 8.50
CA SER A 39 -21.47 28.17 7.89
C SER A 39 -22.24 27.59 6.69
N GLU A 40 -23.40 28.17 6.40
CA GLU A 40 -24.26 27.74 5.29
C GLU A 40 -23.54 27.81 3.93
N ASP A 41 -22.61 28.75 3.76
CA ASP A 41 -21.79 28.90 2.55
C ASP A 41 -20.90 27.66 2.29
N PHE A 42 -20.37 27.03 3.34
CA PHE A 42 -19.60 25.79 3.24
C PHE A 42 -20.50 24.57 2.99
N LEU A 43 -21.72 24.57 3.54
CA LEU A 43 -22.69 23.50 3.34
C LEU A 43 -23.28 23.52 1.93
N SER A 44 -23.43 24.70 1.34
CA SER A 44 -24.09 24.93 0.04
C SER A 44 -23.11 25.23 -1.11
N PHE A 45 -21.81 25.04 -0.89
CA PHE A 45 -20.77 25.38 -1.87
C PHE A 45 -21.05 24.73 -3.25
N PRO A 46 -21.13 25.53 -4.33
CA PRO A 46 -21.37 25.02 -5.68
C PRO A 46 -20.04 24.79 -6.44
N PRO A 47 -19.47 23.57 -6.45
CA PRO A 47 -18.14 23.30 -7.01
C PRO A 47 -18.02 23.59 -8.51
N MET A 48 -19.13 23.55 -9.24
CA MET A 48 -19.15 23.80 -10.69
C MET A 48 -19.31 25.28 -11.06
N LYS A 49 -19.62 26.15 -10.08
CA LYS A 49 -19.89 27.59 -10.33
C LYS A 49 -18.85 28.51 -9.69
N LYS A 50 -18.25 28.11 -8.56
CA LYS A 50 -17.26 28.92 -7.83
C LYS A 50 -15.97 28.12 -7.65
N ARG A 51 -14.82 28.74 -7.95
CA ARG A 51 -13.52 28.10 -7.73
C ARG A 51 -13.25 27.89 -6.24
N LEU A 52 -12.67 26.74 -5.91
CA LEU A 52 -12.42 26.33 -4.53
C LEU A 52 -11.36 27.18 -3.82
N ASP A 53 -10.28 27.59 -4.50
CA ASP A 53 -9.26 28.47 -3.92
C ASP A 53 -9.83 29.83 -3.49
N ILE A 54 -10.67 30.43 -4.34
CA ILE A 54 -11.32 31.70 -4.05
C ILE A 54 -12.27 31.56 -2.85
N PHE A 55 -13.00 30.43 -2.79
CA PHE A 55 -13.91 30.12 -1.71
C PHE A 55 -13.19 29.87 -0.38
N LEU A 56 -12.13 29.05 -0.38
CA LEU A 56 -11.34 28.77 0.81
C LEU A 56 -10.60 30.01 1.31
N ARG A 57 -10.08 30.84 0.41
CA ARG A 57 -9.45 32.12 0.77
C ARG A 57 -10.38 33.00 1.58
N SER A 58 -11.66 33.09 1.20
CA SER A 58 -12.62 33.90 1.96
C SER A 58 -12.92 33.34 3.35
N GLY A 59 -12.94 32.01 3.52
CA GLY A 59 -13.17 31.41 4.84
C GLY A 59 -11.94 31.41 5.74
N MET A 60 -10.74 31.36 5.16
CA MET A 60 -9.46 31.32 5.87
C MET A 60 -8.80 32.69 6.01
N GLU A 61 -9.47 33.77 5.61
CA GLU A 61 -8.99 35.14 5.78
C GLU A 61 -8.52 35.46 7.21
N PRO A 62 -9.21 35.00 8.28
CA PRO A 62 -8.77 35.24 9.66
C PRO A 62 -7.48 34.52 10.05
N TYR A 63 -7.05 33.51 9.28
CA TYR A 63 -5.94 32.61 9.60
C TYR A 63 -4.85 32.67 8.52
N PRO A 64 -4.01 33.73 8.47
CA PRO A 64 -3.07 33.96 7.38
C PRO A 64 -2.01 32.85 7.24
N GLU A 65 -1.51 32.31 8.35
CA GLU A 65 -0.53 31.22 8.36
C GLU A 65 -1.13 29.90 7.84
N LEU A 66 -2.40 29.65 8.19
CA LEU A 66 -3.15 28.50 7.68
C LEU A 66 -3.41 28.65 6.17
N TRP A 67 -3.71 29.86 5.70
CA TRP A 67 -3.88 30.13 4.28
C TRP A 67 -2.56 29.99 3.51
N ASP A 68 -1.44 30.48 4.05
CA ASP A 68 -0.12 30.30 3.45
C ASP A 68 0.27 28.83 3.34
N PHE A 69 -0.03 28.04 4.37
CA PHE A 69 0.13 26.59 4.32
C PHE A 69 -0.80 25.95 3.29
N SER A 70 -2.08 26.31 3.31
CA SER A 70 -3.10 25.79 2.39
C SER A 70 -2.75 26.10 0.92
N LYS A 71 -2.17 27.27 0.62
CA LYS A 71 -1.64 27.58 -0.71
C LYS A 71 -0.59 26.57 -1.16
N LYS A 72 0.35 26.18 -0.28
CA LYS A 72 1.35 25.16 -0.60
C LYS A 72 0.71 23.78 -0.80
N LEU A 73 -0.25 23.42 0.05
CA LEU A 73 -1.00 22.17 -0.07
C LEU A 73 -1.84 22.09 -1.36
N LEU A 74 -2.41 23.21 -1.79
CA LEU A 74 -3.17 23.35 -3.05
C LEU A 74 -2.28 23.32 -4.30
N ILE A 75 -0.96 23.47 -4.15
CA ILE A 75 0.02 23.38 -5.24
C ILE A 75 0.60 21.96 -5.35
N LEU A 76 0.51 21.14 -4.29
CA LEU A 76 0.89 19.73 -4.36
C LEU A 76 -0.10 19.01 -5.29
N SER A 77 0.39 18.36 -6.33
CA SER A 77 -0.45 17.62 -7.29
C SER A 77 -1.13 16.44 -6.60
N HIS A 78 -2.43 16.53 -6.40
CA HIS A 78 -3.30 15.47 -5.92
C HIS A 78 -3.82 14.67 -7.10
N CYS A 79 -3.12 13.59 -7.46
CA CYS A 79 -3.54 12.59 -8.45
C CYS A 79 -5.07 12.50 -8.65
N GLN A 80 -5.59 13.15 -9.70
CA GLN A 80 -6.99 13.11 -10.14
C GLN A 80 -8.03 13.31 -9.01
N ALA A 81 -7.75 14.16 -8.02
CA ALA A 81 -8.70 14.47 -6.97
C ALA A 81 -9.82 15.39 -7.49
N THR A 82 -11.07 15.14 -7.07
CA THR A 82 -12.28 15.89 -7.47
C THR A 82 -12.12 17.40 -7.40
N VAL A 83 -11.34 17.85 -6.44
CA VAL A 83 -11.10 19.25 -6.11
C VAL A 83 -10.09 19.94 -7.02
N GLU A 84 -9.15 19.20 -7.63
CA GLU A 84 -8.20 19.74 -8.60
C GLU A 84 -8.83 19.98 -9.97
N ARG A 85 -9.94 19.30 -10.28
CA ARG A 85 -10.69 19.52 -11.52
C ARG A 85 -11.16 20.95 -11.69
N GLY A 86 -11.46 21.66 -10.59
CA GLY A 86 -11.81 23.08 -10.63
C GLY A 86 -10.70 23.99 -11.17
N PHE A 87 -9.46 23.50 -11.20
CA PHE A 87 -8.27 24.20 -11.71
C PHE A 87 -7.83 23.73 -13.10
N SER A 88 -8.35 22.60 -13.59
CA SER A 88 -7.94 22.00 -14.86
C SER A 88 -8.61 22.67 -16.05
N ILE A 89 -7.82 22.94 -17.10
CA ILE A 89 -8.35 23.35 -18.42
C ILE A 89 -9.14 22.19 -19.06
N ASN A 90 -8.79 20.95 -18.70
CA ASN A 90 -9.43 19.72 -19.18
C ASN A 90 -10.55 19.23 -18.25
N LYS A 91 -11.12 20.10 -17.41
CA LYS A 91 -12.18 19.76 -16.43
C LYS A 91 -13.40 19.06 -17.02
N GLU A 92 -13.67 19.23 -18.31
CA GLU A 92 -14.81 18.59 -19.02
C GLU A 92 -14.48 17.16 -19.48
N VAL A 93 -13.20 16.80 -19.51
CA VAL A 93 -12.68 15.48 -19.90
C VAL A 93 -12.27 14.65 -18.67
N GLU A 94 -11.78 15.31 -17.62
CA GLU A 94 -11.31 14.65 -16.39
C GLU A 94 -12.49 14.27 -15.45
N SER A 95 -12.72 12.97 -15.29
CA SER A 95 -13.49 12.43 -14.16
C SER A 95 -12.52 11.81 -13.14
N ASP A 96 -12.98 11.66 -11.90
CA ASP A 96 -12.13 11.07 -10.85
C ASP A 96 -11.72 9.64 -11.23
N ASN A 97 -10.47 9.28 -10.96
CA ASN A 97 -9.95 7.92 -11.10
C ASN A 97 -10.02 7.35 -12.54
N ILE A 98 -9.87 8.20 -13.56
CA ILE A 98 -9.71 7.77 -14.94
C ILE A 98 -8.28 7.24 -15.18
N GLN A 99 -8.16 6.11 -15.88
CA GLN A 99 -6.88 5.59 -16.34
C GLN A 99 -6.29 6.47 -17.46
N GLU A 100 -4.97 6.63 -17.50
CA GLU A 100 -4.25 7.41 -18.54
C GLU A 100 -4.74 7.10 -19.97
N ASP A 101 -4.84 5.82 -20.31
CA ASP A 101 -5.33 5.36 -21.62
C ASP A 101 -6.73 5.91 -21.97
N THR A 102 -7.60 6.04 -20.97
CA THR A 102 -8.95 6.59 -21.17
C THR A 102 -8.91 8.09 -21.42
N VAL A 103 -8.05 8.83 -20.70
CA VAL A 103 -7.85 10.27 -20.92
C VAL A 103 -7.31 10.53 -22.33
N VAL A 104 -6.27 9.79 -22.73
CA VAL A 104 -5.69 9.87 -24.07
C VAL A 104 -6.75 9.58 -25.13
N THR A 105 -7.55 8.52 -24.94
CA THR A 105 -8.62 8.16 -25.88
C THR A 105 -9.69 9.23 -25.99
N GLN A 106 -10.14 9.80 -24.87
CA GLN A 106 -11.14 10.89 -24.89
C GLN A 106 -10.60 12.11 -25.62
N ARG A 107 -9.34 12.49 -25.38
CA ARG A 107 -8.70 13.61 -26.06
C ARG A 107 -8.63 13.40 -27.57
N LEU A 108 -8.22 12.21 -28.02
CA LEU A 108 -8.20 11.86 -29.44
C LEU A 108 -9.58 12.00 -30.09
N VAL A 109 -10.65 11.60 -29.38
CA VAL A 109 -12.03 11.77 -29.86
C VAL A 109 -12.40 13.24 -30.00
N CYS A 110 -12.10 14.06 -28.98
CA CYS A 110 -12.36 15.51 -29.01
C CYS A 110 -11.59 16.21 -30.13
N ASP A 111 -10.32 15.90 -30.30
CA ASP A 111 -9.47 16.48 -31.34
C ASP A 111 -10.01 16.12 -32.74
N TYR A 112 -10.41 14.86 -32.94
CA TYR A 112 -10.99 14.40 -34.20
C TYR A 112 -12.32 15.08 -34.52
N ILE A 113 -13.21 15.26 -33.53
CA ILE A 113 -14.47 15.99 -33.70
C ILE A 113 -14.21 17.46 -34.06
N THR A 114 -13.25 18.08 -33.38
CA THR A 114 -12.89 19.49 -33.58
C THR A 114 -12.31 19.71 -34.99
N GLN A 115 -11.45 18.81 -35.45
CA GLN A 115 -10.88 18.83 -36.81
C GLN A 115 -11.97 18.82 -37.90
N HIS A 116 -13.08 18.14 -37.65
CA HIS A 116 -14.19 18.03 -38.61
C HIS A 116 -15.23 19.15 -38.47
N GLY A 117 -15.03 20.12 -37.56
CA GLY A 117 -15.97 21.24 -37.39
C GLY A 117 -17.22 20.88 -36.57
N GLY A 118 -17.16 19.82 -35.78
CA GLY A 118 -18.22 19.43 -34.84
C GLY A 118 -18.79 18.04 -35.09
N VAL A 119 -19.61 17.57 -34.14
CA VAL A 119 -20.10 16.18 -34.07
C VAL A 119 -20.93 15.77 -35.30
N THR A 120 -21.66 16.71 -35.89
CA THR A 120 -22.54 16.46 -37.05
C THR A 120 -21.79 16.34 -38.38
N GLN A 121 -20.54 16.79 -38.42
CA GLN A 121 -19.72 16.85 -39.64
C GLN A 121 -18.73 15.67 -39.73
N VAL A 122 -18.72 14.79 -38.73
CA VAL A 122 -17.84 13.62 -38.70
C VAL A 122 -18.34 12.55 -39.69
N PRO A 123 -17.52 12.10 -40.66
CA PRO A 123 -17.95 11.12 -41.65
C PRO A 123 -18.14 9.72 -41.03
N LEU A 124 -19.31 9.13 -41.25
CA LEU A 124 -19.64 7.76 -40.84
C LEU A 124 -19.10 6.74 -41.85
N SER A 125 -17.82 6.40 -41.72
CA SER A 125 -17.19 5.37 -42.57
C SER A 125 -17.68 3.96 -42.22
N LYS A 126 -17.68 3.05 -43.20
CA LYS A 126 -18.03 1.63 -42.99
C LYS A 126 -17.14 0.96 -41.94
N ALA A 127 -15.83 1.28 -41.95
CA ALA A 127 -14.87 0.77 -40.97
C ALA A 127 -15.20 1.23 -39.54
N LEU A 128 -15.66 2.47 -39.36
CA LEU A 128 -16.10 2.99 -38.06
C LEU A 128 -17.31 2.20 -37.54
N LEU A 129 -18.32 1.98 -38.40
CA LEU A 129 -19.51 1.22 -38.05
C LEU A 129 -19.18 -0.24 -37.67
N GLU A 130 -18.31 -0.90 -38.43
CA GLU A 130 -17.83 -2.25 -38.12
C GLU A 130 -17.04 -2.30 -36.79
N SER A 131 -16.23 -1.28 -36.51
CA SER A 131 -15.49 -1.17 -35.25
C SER A 131 -16.43 -1.01 -34.05
N VAL A 132 -17.45 -0.14 -34.16
CA VAL A 132 -18.47 0.08 -33.14
C VAL A 132 -19.28 -1.19 -32.90
N ALA A 133 -19.68 -1.90 -33.96
CA ALA A 133 -20.40 -3.17 -33.84
C ALA A 133 -19.61 -4.22 -33.04
N ARG A 134 -18.27 -4.22 -33.15
CA ARG A 134 -17.37 -5.13 -32.41
C ARG A 134 -16.95 -4.60 -31.04
N ALA A 135 -17.23 -3.35 -30.70
CA ALA A 135 -16.73 -2.70 -29.49
C ALA A 135 -17.14 -3.45 -28.22
N ARG A 136 -18.40 -3.89 -28.14
CA ARG A 136 -18.91 -4.67 -26.98
C ARG A 136 -18.16 -5.99 -26.79
N THR A 137 -17.85 -6.69 -27.88
CA THR A 137 -17.11 -7.96 -27.84
C THR A 137 -15.66 -7.73 -27.40
N ARG A 138 -14.99 -6.71 -27.95
CA ARG A 138 -13.64 -6.32 -27.53
C ARG A 138 -13.60 -5.95 -26.04
N TYR A 139 -14.58 -5.19 -25.57
CA TYR A 139 -14.68 -4.82 -24.17
C TYR A 139 -14.82 -6.03 -23.25
N ARG A 140 -15.69 -7.00 -23.59
CA ARG A 140 -15.81 -8.24 -22.81
C ARG A 140 -14.52 -9.05 -22.78
N ALA A 141 -13.86 -9.22 -23.92
CA ALA A 141 -12.58 -9.91 -23.99
C ALA A 141 -11.49 -9.22 -23.15
N HIS A 142 -11.46 -7.88 -23.14
CA HIS A 142 -10.57 -7.10 -22.29
C HIS A 142 -10.85 -7.36 -20.80
N LEU A 143 -12.12 -7.31 -20.37
CA LEU A 143 -12.49 -7.58 -18.98
C LEU A 143 -12.09 -8.99 -18.52
N GLU A 144 -12.28 -10.01 -19.36
CA GLU A 144 -11.84 -11.38 -19.06
C GLU A 144 -10.32 -11.47 -18.94
N THR A 145 -9.60 -10.78 -19.83
CA THR A 145 -8.13 -10.74 -19.81
C THR A 145 -7.63 -10.07 -18.54
N GLU A 146 -8.20 -8.92 -18.15
CA GLU A 146 -7.85 -8.22 -16.92
C GLU A 146 -8.19 -9.04 -15.68
N ARG A 147 -9.31 -9.75 -15.67
CA ARG A 147 -9.66 -10.69 -14.61
C ARG A 147 -8.61 -11.79 -14.47
N LYS A 148 -8.25 -12.46 -15.57
CA LYS A 148 -7.21 -13.50 -15.59
C LYS A 148 -5.85 -12.97 -15.13
N LYS A 149 -5.45 -11.76 -15.55
CA LYS A 149 -4.22 -11.12 -15.08
C LYS A 149 -4.25 -10.86 -13.57
N ARG A 150 -5.36 -10.39 -13.01
CA ARG A 150 -5.50 -10.16 -11.57
C ARG A 150 -5.43 -11.47 -10.78
N GLU A 151 -6.12 -12.50 -11.25
CA GLU A 151 -6.07 -13.84 -10.65
C GLU A 151 -4.65 -14.42 -10.70
N ALA A 152 -3.98 -14.34 -11.85
CA ALA A 152 -2.58 -14.78 -12.00
C ALA A 152 -1.61 -13.99 -11.11
N LYS A 153 -1.76 -12.67 -11.00
CA LYS A 153 -0.95 -11.84 -10.09
C LYS A 153 -1.18 -12.21 -8.62
N SER A 154 -2.42 -12.43 -8.21
CA SER A 154 -2.74 -12.86 -6.84
C SER A 154 -2.15 -14.23 -6.54
N GLN A 155 -2.26 -15.17 -7.48
CA GLN A 155 -1.67 -16.51 -7.32
C GLN A 155 -0.14 -16.45 -7.28
N ALA A 156 0.48 -15.64 -8.14
CA ALA A 156 1.93 -15.44 -8.13
C ALA A 156 2.42 -14.81 -6.82
N LEU A 157 1.68 -13.85 -6.26
CA LEU A 157 2.01 -13.25 -4.97
C LEU A 157 1.94 -14.29 -3.85
N LYS A 158 0.86 -15.07 -3.77
CA LYS A 158 0.71 -16.15 -2.77
C LYS A 158 1.83 -17.20 -2.88
N ARG A 159 2.21 -17.58 -4.10
CA ARG A 159 3.34 -18.50 -4.34
C ARG A 159 4.65 -17.90 -3.83
N LYS A 160 4.92 -16.64 -4.17
CA LYS A 160 6.12 -15.94 -3.69
C LYS A 160 6.16 -15.85 -2.16
N GLU A 161 5.06 -15.49 -1.52
CA GLU A 161 4.96 -15.43 -0.05
C GLU A 161 5.22 -16.80 0.59
N ALA A 162 4.70 -17.88 0.00
CA ALA A 162 4.96 -19.23 0.48
C ALA A 162 6.42 -19.66 0.26
N GLU A 163 7.04 -19.29 -0.85
CA GLU A 163 8.47 -19.51 -1.12
C GLU A 163 9.37 -18.77 -0.13
N ASP A 164 9.06 -17.49 0.16
CA ASP A 164 9.78 -16.68 1.14
C ASP A 164 9.66 -17.29 2.55
N CYS A 165 8.44 -17.71 2.95
CA CYS A 165 8.20 -18.41 4.21
C CYS A 165 9.01 -19.72 4.31
N LEU A 166 9.06 -20.50 3.22
CA LEU A 166 9.85 -21.73 3.17
C LEU A 166 11.35 -21.45 3.35
N GLN A 167 11.87 -20.37 2.76
CA GLN A 167 13.27 -19.98 2.96
C GLN A 167 13.55 -19.56 4.40
N GLU A 168 12.65 -18.78 5.02
CA GLU A 168 12.78 -18.43 6.44
C GLU A 168 12.81 -19.67 7.35
N LEU A 169 11.93 -20.64 7.11
CA LEU A 169 11.92 -21.89 7.86
C LEU A 169 13.23 -22.66 7.70
N LYS A 170 13.79 -22.73 6.49
CA LYS A 170 15.09 -23.37 6.23
C LYS A 170 16.23 -22.68 6.96
N VAL A 171 16.23 -21.34 7.03
CA VAL A 171 17.22 -20.57 7.80
C VAL A 171 17.07 -20.83 9.30
N LYS A 172 15.84 -20.79 9.83
CA LYS A 172 15.57 -21.09 11.25
C LYS A 172 16.02 -22.51 11.60
N ARG A 173 15.73 -23.49 10.75
CA ARG A 173 16.18 -24.87 10.91
C ARG A 173 17.71 -24.96 10.99
N ARG A 174 18.43 -24.29 10.08
CA ARG A 174 19.90 -24.27 10.08
C ARG A 174 20.46 -23.72 11.39
N ARG A 175 19.90 -22.63 11.90
CA ARG A 175 20.32 -22.04 13.19
C ARG A 175 20.10 -23.01 14.35
N ILE A 176 18.95 -23.67 14.40
CA ILE A 176 18.67 -24.68 15.45
C ILE A 176 19.65 -25.85 15.31
N GLN A 177 19.99 -26.26 14.10
CA GLN A 177 20.98 -27.32 13.84
C GLN A 177 22.36 -26.92 14.36
N GLU A 178 22.84 -25.71 14.06
CA GLU A 178 24.12 -25.19 14.57
C GLU A 178 24.15 -25.15 16.10
N VAL A 179 23.07 -24.70 16.74
CA VAL A 179 22.95 -24.71 18.21
C VAL A 179 22.95 -26.13 18.76
N CYS A 180 22.26 -27.06 18.10
CA CYS A 180 22.21 -28.47 18.49
C CYS A 180 23.62 -29.08 18.46
N GLU A 181 24.34 -28.89 17.34
CA GLU A 181 25.72 -29.37 17.20
C GLU A 181 26.67 -28.72 18.22
N GLY A 182 26.49 -27.44 18.53
CA GLY A 182 27.25 -26.73 19.57
C GLY A 182 27.01 -27.31 20.96
N LEU A 183 25.75 -27.51 21.36
CA LEU A 183 25.39 -28.11 22.64
C LEU A 183 25.93 -29.53 22.81
N ALA A 184 25.94 -30.33 21.74
CA ALA A 184 26.53 -31.67 21.75
C ALA A 184 28.05 -31.59 21.98
N LYS A 185 28.76 -30.77 21.19
CA LYS A 185 30.22 -30.59 21.32
C LYS A 185 30.63 -30.08 22.70
N ASP A 186 29.89 -29.12 23.25
CA ASP A 186 30.18 -28.57 24.57
C ASP A 186 29.84 -29.56 25.69
N ALA A 187 28.80 -30.38 25.53
CA ALA A 187 28.52 -31.48 26.45
C ALA A 187 29.67 -32.51 26.43
N ASP A 188 30.11 -32.95 25.25
CA ASP A 188 31.20 -33.93 25.13
C ASP A 188 32.50 -33.39 25.76
N ARG A 189 32.81 -32.10 25.55
CA ARG A 189 33.95 -31.44 26.19
C ARG A 189 33.86 -31.43 27.72
N LEU A 190 32.69 -31.10 28.28
CA LEU A 190 32.48 -31.11 29.73
C LEU A 190 32.58 -32.53 30.31
N ALA A 191 32.16 -33.55 29.55
CA ALA A 191 32.31 -34.95 29.96
C ALA A 191 33.79 -35.35 30.03
N GLU A 192 34.58 -35.06 29.00
CA GLU A 192 36.03 -35.31 29.01
C GLU A 192 36.75 -34.55 30.13
N GLU A 193 36.36 -33.30 30.39
CA GLU A 193 36.94 -32.51 31.49
C GLU A 193 36.59 -33.09 32.85
N ALA A 194 35.36 -33.60 33.03
CA ALA A 194 34.93 -34.23 34.27
C ALA A 194 35.73 -35.50 34.58
N GLU A 195 36.06 -36.32 33.58
CA GLU A 195 36.90 -37.51 33.74
C GLU A 195 38.30 -37.19 34.28
N ARG A 196 38.83 -35.98 34.02
CA ARG A 196 40.16 -35.53 34.46
C ARG A 196 40.14 -34.84 35.83
N LYS A 197 38.98 -34.68 36.47
CA LYS A 197 38.81 -33.97 37.75
C LYS A 197 38.17 -34.90 38.80
N ALA A 198 38.27 -34.53 40.08
CA ALA A 198 37.70 -35.30 41.18
C ALA A 198 36.94 -34.41 42.17
N GLY A 199 36.05 -35.02 42.96
CA GLY A 199 35.30 -34.35 44.03
C GLY A 199 34.30 -33.31 43.52
N SER A 200 34.16 -32.21 44.25
CA SER A 200 33.16 -31.16 43.96
C SER A 200 33.26 -30.58 42.53
N LYS A 201 34.47 -30.40 42.00
CA LYS A 201 34.67 -29.88 40.63
C LYS A 201 34.14 -30.82 39.55
N MET A 202 34.24 -32.13 39.77
CA MET A 202 33.67 -33.15 38.87
C MET A 202 32.14 -33.10 38.89
N ALA A 203 31.55 -33.00 40.10
CA ALA A 203 30.09 -32.93 40.25
C ALA A 203 29.48 -31.68 39.58
N ASP A 204 30.17 -30.54 39.64
CA ASP A 204 29.74 -29.32 38.95
C ASP A 204 29.76 -29.47 37.42
N LEU A 205 30.83 -30.08 36.87
CA LEU A 205 30.95 -30.35 35.44
C LEU A 205 29.87 -31.32 34.94
N ILE A 206 29.58 -32.38 35.70
CA ILE A 206 28.50 -33.34 35.40
C ILE A 206 27.13 -32.65 35.41
N SER A 207 26.90 -31.73 36.35
CA SER A 207 25.65 -30.98 36.43
C SER A 207 25.45 -30.09 35.20
N ARG A 208 26.49 -29.38 34.77
CA ARG A 208 26.48 -28.55 33.54
C ARG A 208 26.33 -29.42 32.29
N PHE A 209 27.04 -30.55 32.21
CA PHE A 209 26.90 -31.54 31.13
C PHE A 209 25.45 -32.01 30.97
N ASN A 210 24.79 -32.41 32.07
CA ASN A 210 23.41 -32.88 32.04
C ASN A 210 22.43 -31.76 31.61
N LEU A 211 22.72 -30.50 31.93
CA LEU A 211 21.97 -29.35 31.44
C LEU A 211 22.10 -29.21 29.91
N LEU A 212 23.33 -29.21 29.38
CA LEU A 212 23.57 -29.10 27.93
C LEU A 212 22.95 -30.28 27.17
N ARG A 213 23.02 -31.49 27.72
CA ARG A 213 22.43 -32.69 27.11
C ARG A 213 20.90 -32.64 27.09
N ARG A 214 20.25 -32.04 28.10
CA ARG A 214 18.81 -31.78 28.08
C ARG A 214 18.46 -30.78 26.99
N GLY A 215 19.16 -29.64 26.94
CA GLY A 215 18.96 -28.63 25.89
C GLY A 215 19.18 -29.19 24.47
N HIS A 216 20.18 -30.06 24.28
CA HIS A 216 20.42 -30.76 23.02
C HIS A 216 19.22 -31.62 22.60
N LYS A 217 18.66 -32.41 23.53
CA LYS A 217 17.48 -33.23 23.26
C LYS A 217 16.27 -32.38 22.88
N GLU A 218 16.04 -31.27 23.57
CA GLU A 218 14.98 -30.31 23.23
C GLU A 218 15.16 -29.77 21.81
N LYS A 219 16.38 -29.34 21.46
CA LYS A 219 16.68 -28.83 20.10
C LYS A 219 16.55 -29.88 19.01
N LEU A 220 16.86 -31.16 19.27
CA LEU A 220 16.58 -32.26 18.35
C LEU A 220 15.08 -32.43 18.08
N THR A 221 14.24 -32.32 19.12
CA THR A 221 12.79 -32.39 18.92
C THR A 221 12.26 -31.20 18.13
N GLU A 222 12.76 -29.99 18.38
CA GLU A 222 12.43 -28.80 17.60
C GLU A 222 12.86 -28.95 16.12
N LEU A 223 14.05 -29.51 15.86
CA LEU A 223 14.52 -29.79 14.49
C LEU A 223 13.57 -30.74 13.75
N ALA A 224 13.18 -31.85 14.38
CA ALA A 224 12.30 -32.83 13.78
C ALA A 224 10.91 -32.23 13.43
N VAL A 225 10.40 -31.30 14.27
CA VAL A 225 9.17 -30.57 13.96
C VAL A 225 9.37 -29.66 12.76
N ARG A 226 10.48 -28.90 12.70
CA ARG A 226 10.77 -28.00 11.57
C ARG A 226 11.02 -28.73 10.26
N ASP A 227 11.65 -29.90 10.28
CA ASP A 227 11.82 -30.73 9.08
C ASP A 227 10.47 -31.20 8.52
N LYS A 228 9.51 -31.55 9.39
CA LYS A 228 8.15 -31.90 8.98
C LYS A 228 7.40 -30.72 8.37
N GLU A 229 7.49 -29.54 8.98
CA GLU A 229 6.86 -28.32 8.45
C GLU A 229 7.45 -27.91 7.09
N ILE A 230 8.79 -27.97 6.95
CA ILE A 230 9.47 -27.69 5.67
C ILE A 230 9.05 -28.69 4.60
N ALA A 231 8.94 -29.98 4.94
CA ALA A 231 8.51 -31.01 4.02
C ALA A 231 7.06 -30.78 3.55
N ALA A 232 6.15 -30.50 4.49
CA ALA A 232 4.75 -30.21 4.17
C ALA A 232 4.61 -29.00 3.25
N LEU A 233 5.23 -27.86 3.61
CA LEU A 233 5.15 -26.64 2.82
C LEU A 233 5.85 -26.77 1.44
N SER A 234 6.90 -27.59 1.35
CA SER A 234 7.57 -27.88 0.07
C SER A 234 6.71 -28.71 -0.87
N GLU A 235 5.91 -29.65 -0.33
CA GLU A 235 4.97 -30.45 -1.13
C GLU A 235 3.76 -29.61 -1.56
N GLU A 236 3.23 -28.76 -0.69
CA GLU A 236 2.15 -27.81 -1.04
C GLU A 236 2.56 -26.85 -2.16
N LEU A 237 3.82 -26.42 -2.21
CA LEU A 237 4.34 -25.58 -3.30
C LEU A 237 4.54 -26.33 -4.62
N ARG A 238 4.64 -27.67 -4.59
CA ARG A 238 4.80 -28.52 -5.79
C ARG A 238 3.46 -28.91 -6.41
N SER A 239 2.39 -28.96 -5.62
CA SER A 239 1.02 -29.22 -6.08
C SER A 239 0.39 -28.01 -6.78
#